data_AF-A0A442TIV6-F1
#
_entry.id   AF-A0A442TIV6-F1
#
_cell.length_a   1.000
_cell.length_b   1.000
_cell.length_c   1.000
_cell.angle_alpha   90.00
_cell.angle_beta   90.00
_cell.angle_gamma   90.00
#
_symmetry.space_group_name_H-M   'P 1'
#
loop_
_entity.id
_entity.type
_entity.pdbx_description
1 polymer ?
#
loop_
_entity_poly.entity_id
_entity_poly.type
_entity_poly.pdbx_seq_one_letter_code
_entity_poly.pdbx_strand_id
1 'polypeptide(L)'
;MSATKEFFETWLQENVGNLPAESEVSVAVLVQQFEQDADAAGYGHEVREDEIGDIEEAIEKALRKARTGEQPQAADPAEESDLAPVMEALEVDDPKSGP
;
A
#
# COMPACT_ATOMS: atom_id res chain seq x y z
N MET A 1 -17.22 12.90 7.59
CA MET A 1 -16.45 11.69 7.95
C MET A 1 -15.80 11.95 9.31
N SER A 2 -15.50 10.89 10.04
CA SER A 2 -14.74 10.99 11.30
C SER A 2 -13.25 10.82 11.03
N ALA A 3 -12.39 11.43 11.83
CA ALA A 3 -10.93 11.35 11.65
C ALA A 3 -10.43 9.89 11.58
N THR A 4 -11.01 9.00 12.40
CA THR A 4 -10.70 7.56 12.41
C THR A 4 -11.08 6.87 11.10
N LYS A 5 -12.19 7.27 10.47
CA LYS A 5 -12.63 6.73 9.17
C LYS A 5 -11.74 7.22 8.04
N GLU A 6 -11.41 8.51 8.03
CA GLU A 6 -10.51 9.09 7.01
C GLU A 6 -9.11 8.47 7.09
N PHE A 7 -8.62 8.24 8.31
CA PHE A 7 -7.38 7.50 8.53
C PHE A 7 -7.46 6.08 7.97
N PHE A 8 -8.53 5.34 8.29
CA PHE A 8 -8.71 3.97 7.80
C PHE A 8 -8.83 3.88 6.28
N GLU A 9 -9.56 4.79 5.64
CA GLU A 9 -9.69 4.83 4.17
C GLU A 9 -8.35 5.14 3.49
N THR A 10 -7.59 6.09 4.03
CA THR A 10 -6.24 6.41 3.53
C THR A 10 -5.31 5.22 3.71
N TRP A 11 -5.32 4.62 4.91
CA TRP A 11 -4.51 3.44 5.22
C TRP A 11 -4.84 2.26 4.28
N LEU A 12 -6.12 2.01 4.00
CA LEU A 12 -6.55 0.99 3.04
C LEU A 12 -6.04 1.30 1.63
N GLN A 13 -6.07 2.55 1.18
CA GLN A 13 -5.58 2.90 -0.15
C GLN A 13 -4.07 2.64 -0.27
N GLU A 14 -3.29 3.04 0.74
CA GLU A 14 -1.84 2.88 0.76
C GLU A 14 -1.40 1.41 0.91
N ASN A 15 -2.10 0.64 1.76
CA ASN A 15 -1.66 -0.71 2.14
C ASN A 15 -2.43 -1.83 1.44
N VAL A 16 -3.62 -1.59 0.92
CA VAL A 16 -4.49 -2.59 0.28
C VAL A 16 -4.78 -2.25 -1.17
N GLY A 17 -5.07 -0.96 -1.45
CA GLY A 17 -5.43 -0.48 -2.79
C GLY A 17 -4.32 -0.61 -3.82
N ASN A 18 -3.05 -0.63 -3.37
CA ASN A 18 -1.89 -0.76 -4.25
C ASN A 18 -1.25 -2.17 -4.21
N LEU A 19 -1.86 -3.14 -3.53
CA LEU A 19 -1.32 -4.49 -3.49
C LEU A 19 -1.53 -5.19 -4.84
N PRO A 20 -0.49 -5.81 -5.41
CA PRO A 20 -0.68 -6.66 -6.58
C PRO A 20 -1.64 -7.80 -6.22
N ALA A 21 -2.46 -8.22 -7.20
CA ALA A 21 -3.46 -9.28 -7.01
C ALA A 21 -2.84 -10.61 -6.52
N GLU A 22 -1.55 -10.81 -6.80
CA GLU A 22 -0.72 -11.95 -6.41
C GLU A 22 -0.16 -11.85 -4.98
N SER A 23 -0.45 -10.74 -4.25
CA SER A 23 0.02 -10.56 -2.87
C SER A 23 -0.54 -11.64 -1.95
N GLU A 24 0.38 -12.35 -1.30
CA GLU A 24 0.12 -13.38 -0.27
C GLU A 24 -0.14 -12.77 1.12
N VAL A 25 -0.28 -11.45 1.22
CA VAL A 25 -0.55 -10.77 2.48
C VAL A 25 -1.93 -11.21 3.00
N SER A 26 -1.93 -11.75 4.22
CA SER A 26 -3.15 -12.22 4.87
C SER A 26 -3.90 -11.08 5.55
N VAL A 27 -5.22 -11.17 5.63
CA VAL A 27 -6.08 -10.18 6.31
C VAL A 27 -5.61 -9.95 7.75
N ALA A 28 -5.28 -11.01 8.48
CA ALA A 28 -4.78 -10.92 9.86
C ALA A 28 -3.46 -10.13 10.00
N VAL A 29 -2.61 -10.09 8.97
CA VAL A 29 -1.38 -9.28 8.97
C VAL A 29 -1.73 -7.80 8.78
N LEU A 30 -2.66 -7.51 7.86
CA LEU A 30 -3.15 -6.15 7.62
C LEU A 30 -3.90 -5.59 8.83
N VAL A 31 -4.71 -6.39 9.52
CA VAL A 31 -5.37 -6.00 10.76
C VAL A 31 -4.32 -5.58 11.80
N GLN A 32 -3.33 -6.43 12.06
CA GLN A 32 -2.28 -6.11 13.04
C GLN A 32 -1.48 -4.86 12.66
N GLN A 33 -1.18 -4.67 11.37
CA GLN A 33 -0.48 -3.48 10.88
C GLN A 33 -1.34 -2.22 11.10
N PHE A 34 -2.60 -2.24 10.69
CA PHE A 34 -3.53 -1.14 10.95
C PHE A 34 -3.66 -0.86 12.45
N GLU A 35 -3.71 -1.91 13.27
CA GLU A 35 -3.83 -1.74 14.72
C GLU A 35 -2.65 -0.98 15.32
N GLN A 36 -1.43 -1.29 14.88
CA GLN A 36 -0.19 -0.62 15.26
C GLN A 36 -0.17 0.84 14.76
N ASP A 37 -0.51 1.07 13.50
CA ASP A 37 -0.47 2.40 12.89
C ASP A 37 -1.52 3.34 13.51
N ALA A 38 -2.71 2.81 13.75
CA ALA A 38 -3.79 3.58 14.35
C ALA A 38 -3.51 3.88 15.84
N ASP A 39 -2.91 2.94 16.58
CA ASP A 39 -2.43 3.20 17.95
C ASP A 39 -1.35 4.30 17.97
N ALA A 40 -0.38 4.22 17.05
CA ALA A 40 0.67 5.24 16.90
C ALA A 40 0.11 6.63 16.51
N ALA A 41 -0.98 6.65 15.74
CA ALA A 41 -1.69 7.88 15.37
C ALA A 41 -2.65 8.40 16.47
N GLY A 42 -2.82 7.65 17.57
CA GLY A 42 -3.67 8.03 18.70
C GLY A 42 -5.14 7.62 18.57
N TYR A 43 -5.48 6.76 17.62
CA TYR A 43 -6.81 6.18 17.46
C TYR A 43 -6.95 4.91 18.32
N GLY A 44 -7.52 5.06 19.51
CA GLY A 44 -7.77 3.95 20.43
C GLY A 44 -8.66 2.84 19.84
N HIS A 45 -8.55 1.62 20.38
CA HIS A 45 -9.32 0.45 19.92
C HIS A 45 -10.83 0.69 19.98
N GLU A 46 -11.32 1.22 21.10
CA GLU A 46 -12.74 1.54 21.31
C GLU A 46 -13.34 2.49 20.25
N VAL A 47 -12.57 3.50 19.83
CA VAL A 47 -13.02 4.48 18.83
C VAL A 47 -13.05 3.84 17.44
N ARG A 48 -12.09 2.97 17.14
CA ARG A 48 -12.03 2.24 15.87
C ARG A 48 -13.21 1.27 15.73
N GLU A 49 -13.51 0.51 16.77
CA GLU A 49 -14.66 -0.41 16.77
C GLU A 49 -15.99 0.34 16.67
N ASP A 50 -16.16 1.46 17.38
CA ASP A 50 -17.40 2.25 17.33
C ASP A 50 -17.59 2.92 15.95
N GLU A 51 -16.52 3.47 15.39
CA GLU A 51 -16.62 4.24 14.16
C GLU A 51 -16.55 3.35 12.90
N ILE A 52 -15.56 2.46 12.81
CA ILE A 52 -15.31 1.62 11.63
C ILE A 52 -16.11 0.31 11.69
N GLY A 53 -16.34 -0.23 12.90
CA GLY A 53 -16.91 -1.55 13.10
C GLY A 53 -15.84 -2.64 13.05
N ASP A 54 -16.18 -3.75 12.40
CA ASP A 54 -15.27 -4.89 12.27
C ASP A 54 -14.14 -4.59 11.27
N ILE A 55 -12.95 -4.34 11.81
CA ILE A 55 -11.75 -4.00 11.03
C ILE A 55 -11.36 -5.14 10.08
N GLU A 56 -11.48 -6.38 10.52
CA GLU A 56 -11.13 -7.55 9.72
C GLU A 56 -12.06 -7.66 8.51
N GLU A 57 -13.38 -7.57 8.72
CA GLU A 57 -14.36 -7.59 7.64
C GLU A 57 -14.15 -6.43 6.66
N ALA A 58 -13.87 -5.24 7.18
CA ALA A 58 -13.66 -4.06 6.35
C ALA A 58 -12.40 -4.18 5.47
N ILE A 59 -11.30 -4.71 6.00
CA ILE A 59 -10.07 -4.99 5.24
C ILE A 59 -10.30 -6.11 4.23
N GLU A 60 -10.98 -7.20 4.60
CA GLU A 60 -11.29 -8.30 3.67
C GLU A 60 -12.12 -7.79 2.47
N LYS A 61 -13.11 -6.95 2.75
CA LYS A 61 -13.95 -6.34 1.72
C LYS A 61 -13.14 -5.42 0.81
N ALA A 62 -12.20 -4.65 1.35
CA ALA A 62 -11.30 -3.79 0.57
C ALA A 62 -10.39 -4.63 -0.33
N LEU A 63 -9.78 -5.70 0.19
CA LEU A 63 -8.97 -6.64 -0.58
C LEU A 63 -9.75 -7.30 -1.71
N ARG A 64 -10.99 -7.72 -1.44
CA ARG A 64 -11.87 -8.32 -2.46
C ARG A 64 -12.15 -7.34 -3.58
N LYS A 65 -12.43 -6.07 -3.27
CA LYS A 65 -12.65 -5.01 -4.27
C LYS A 65 -11.38 -4.73 -5.09
N ALA A 66 -10.23 -4.60 -4.43
CA ALA A 66 -8.94 -4.39 -5.09
C ALA A 66 -8.61 -5.53 -6.07
N ARG A 67 -8.82 -6.79 -5.67
CA ARG A 67 -8.60 -7.98 -6.53
C ARG A 67 -9.58 -8.10 -7.69
N THR A 68 -10.80 -7.62 -7.53
CA THR A 68 -11.85 -7.70 -8.57
C THR A 68 -11.68 -6.60 -9.62
N GLY A 69 -10.75 -5.65 -9.43
CA GLY A 69 -10.57 -4.52 -10.34
C GLY A 69 -11.71 -3.50 -10.26
N GLU A 70 -12.61 -3.61 -9.27
CA GLU A 70 -13.47 -2.51 -8.84
C GLU A 70 -12.62 -1.53 -8.03
N GLN A 71 -11.61 -0.96 -8.69
CA GLN A 71 -10.78 0.09 -8.14
C GLN A 71 -11.71 1.28 -7.90
N PRO A 72 -11.83 1.82 -6.66
CA PRO A 72 -12.20 3.21 -6.56
C PRO A 72 -11.12 3.96 -7.33
N GLN A 73 -11.51 4.67 -8.38
CA GLN A 73 -10.62 5.54 -9.15
C GLN A 73 -10.00 6.59 -8.20
N ALA A 74 -8.94 6.21 -7.51
CA ALA A 74 -8.08 7.12 -6.82
C ALA A 74 -6.87 7.30 -7.72
N ALA A 75 -6.90 8.45 -8.41
CA ALA A 75 -5.84 9.10 -9.15
C ALA A 75 -4.90 8.16 -9.92
N ASP A 76 -5.16 8.09 -11.22
CA ASP A 76 -4.12 7.94 -12.23
C ASP A 76 -2.94 8.89 -11.91
N PRO A 77 -1.73 8.42 -11.58
CA PRO A 77 -0.53 9.18 -11.88
C PRO A 77 -0.16 8.82 -13.32
N ALA A 78 -0.91 9.33 -14.28
CA ALA A 78 -0.49 9.46 -15.66
C ALA A 78 0.58 10.54 -15.71
N GLU A 79 1.70 10.33 -15.00
CA GLU A 79 2.92 11.13 -15.06
C GLU A 79 4.00 10.45 -14.19
N GLU A 80 4.41 9.24 -14.56
CA GLU A 80 5.85 8.90 -14.58
C GLU A 80 6.09 7.75 -15.55
N SER A 81 5.84 8.05 -16.83
CA SER A 81 6.59 7.39 -17.91
C SER A 81 8.03 7.90 -17.87
N ASP A 82 8.82 7.45 -16.89
CA ASP A 82 10.28 7.60 -16.93
C ASP A 82 10.97 6.40 -16.27
N LEU A 83 10.50 5.20 -16.60
CA LEU A 83 11.32 4.00 -16.48
C LEU A 83 12.12 3.81 -17.77
N ALA A 84 13.12 4.68 -17.97
CA ALA A 84 14.26 4.31 -18.80
C ALA A 84 15.08 3.25 -18.03
N PRO A 85 15.24 2.02 -18.55
CA PRO A 85 16.10 1.05 -17.91
C PRO A 85 17.55 1.51 -18.07
N VAL A 86 18.16 2.02 -16.99
CA VAL A 86 19.61 2.19 -16.90
C VAL A 86 20.22 0.80 -16.73
N MET A 87 20.27 0.05 -17.82
CA MET A 87 21.26 -1.00 -17.97
C MET A 87 22.59 -0.29 -18.20
N GLU A 88 23.27 0.08 -17.11
CA GLU A 88 24.70 0.41 -17.18
C GLU A 88 25.42 -0.88 -17.59
N ALA A 89 25.58 -1.01 -18.90
CA ALA A 89 26.36 -2.05 -19.52
C ALA A 89 27.79 -1.95 -18.99
N LEU A 90 28.20 -3.02 -18.30
CA LEU A 90 29.57 -3.50 -18.21
C LEU A 90 30.40 -3.11 -19.45
N GLU A 91 31.23 -2.08 -19.33
CA GLU A 91 32.39 -1.87 -20.19
C GLU A 91 33.63 -1.96 -19.29
N VAL A 92 34.16 -3.18 -19.20
CA VAL A 92 35.54 -3.42 -18.76
C VAL A 92 36.43 -2.93 -19.90
N ASP A 93 37.09 -1.79 -19.69
CA ASP A 93 38.18 -1.35 -20.54
C ASP A 93 39.48 -1.31 -19.72
N ASP A 94 40.28 -2.37 -19.86
CA ASP A 94 41.72 -2.32 -19.63
C ASP A 94 42.37 -1.76 -20.90
N PRO A 95 43.03 -0.60 -20.80
CA PRO A 95 44.15 -0.34 -21.68
C PRO A 95 45.44 -0.07 -20.90
N LYS A 96 46.27 -1.11 -20.84
CA LYS A 96 47.74 -1.03 -20.93
C LYS A 96 48.23 0.15 -21.81
N SER A 97 48.94 1.14 -21.23
CA SER A 97 50.08 1.94 -21.78
C SER A 97 50.36 3.11 -20.82
N GLY A 98 51.48 3.24 -20.11
CA GLY A 98 52.84 3.59 -20.59
C GLY A 98 53.04 5.13 -20.52
N PRO A 99 54.24 5.71 -20.31
CA PRO A 99 55.61 5.14 -20.28
C PRO A 99 56.19 4.84 -18.89
#